data_AF-A0A559LZH2-F1
#
_entry.id   AF-A0A559LZH2-F1
#
_cell.length_a   1.000
_cell.length_b   1.000
_cell.length_c   1.000
_cell.angle_alpha   90.00
_cell.angle_beta   90.00
_cell.angle_gamma   90.00
#
_symmetry.space_group_name_H-M   'P 1'
#
loop_
_entity.id
_entity.type
_entity.pdbx_description
1 polymer ?
#
loop_
_entity_poly.entity_id
_entity_poly.type
_entity_poly.pdbx_seq_one_letter_code
_entity_poly.pdbx_strand_id
1 'polypeptide(L)'
;MDLFDEVENLAISAAYDEPEDDNYDPSQGKIKMFHERFGYTYDQAAELVGITQNIKNAAATTQQAIISPAQARTIYALKLDGPISTPQKVQIAANLPVVPESYHGSSEGGDAAFCKVDGRSKIAIENWLSTQKETTFRPLFVPEGRAYKELCPDSLYPTLGKDTTLPQHRPQSLHLLEQAPSFGRTSTQFPAWYFFYGTLADVPKLRSLLSLSEDEMPVLHEASVMGATMKSWGLGKYNALVNGPESSCVKGSAYLVVSEEHEDALRKYETSAYEVVRCLIQMHDAVVEG
;
A
#
# COMPACT_ATOMS: atom_id res chain seq x y z
N MET A 1 -35.03 -15.37 29.11
CA MET A 1 -33.80 -14.65 29.50
C MET A 1 -33.08 -14.39 28.21
N ASP A 2 -33.00 -13.12 27.85
CA ASP A 2 -32.52 -12.68 26.55
C ASP A 2 -30.98 -12.65 26.57
N LEU A 3 -30.36 -13.33 25.60
CA LEU A 3 -28.90 -13.51 25.51
C LEU A 3 -28.17 -12.16 25.40
N PHE A 4 -28.89 -11.13 24.96
CA PHE A 4 -28.39 -9.76 24.83
C PHE A 4 -28.24 -9.04 26.18
N ASP A 5 -29.13 -9.30 27.14
CA ASP A 5 -29.03 -8.70 28.48
C ASP A 5 -27.80 -9.22 29.24
N GLU A 6 -27.41 -10.48 29.01
CA GLU A 6 -26.26 -11.11 29.66
C GLU A 6 -24.93 -10.58 29.08
N VAL A 7 -24.88 -10.32 27.77
CA VAL A 7 -23.71 -9.73 27.10
C VAL A 7 -23.56 -8.24 27.41
N GLU A 8 -24.67 -7.50 27.54
CA GLU A 8 -24.64 -6.09 27.91
C GLU A 8 -24.18 -5.91 29.37
N ASN A 9 -24.64 -6.77 30.29
CA ASN A 9 -24.14 -6.78 31.66
C ASN A 9 -22.66 -7.20 31.76
N LEU A 10 -22.19 -8.10 30.88
CA LEU A 10 -20.77 -8.46 30.80
C LEU A 10 -19.91 -7.28 30.30
N ALA A 11 -20.41 -6.52 29.33
CA ALA A 11 -19.74 -5.34 28.79
C ALA A 11 -19.70 -4.17 29.80
N ILE A 12 -20.76 -4.01 30.60
CA ILE A 12 -20.81 -3.01 31.69
C ILE A 12 -19.84 -3.39 32.81
N SER A 13 -19.67 -4.68 33.13
CA SER A 13 -18.65 -5.12 34.12
C SER A 13 -17.20 -4.97 33.65
N ALA A 14 -16.97 -4.88 32.34
CA ALA A 14 -15.63 -4.76 31.76
C ALA A 14 -15.17 -3.30 31.61
N ALA A 15 -16.08 -2.33 31.75
CA ALA A 15 -15.80 -0.91 31.66
C ALA A 15 -16.09 -0.26 33.02
N TYR A 16 -15.03 0.17 33.70
CA TYR A 16 -14.99 0.79 35.03
C TYR A 16 -15.00 -0.16 36.23
N ASP A 17 -13.89 -0.87 36.42
CA ASP A 17 -13.22 -0.76 37.71
C ASP A 17 -12.24 0.42 37.58
N GLU A 18 -12.64 1.59 38.09
CA GLU A 18 -11.66 2.63 38.43
C GLU A 18 -10.66 2.02 39.41
N PRO A 19 -9.36 2.35 39.33
CA PRO A 19 -8.38 1.80 40.24
C PRO A 19 -8.67 2.33 41.64
N GLU A 20 -9.37 1.55 42.45
CA GLU A 20 -9.26 1.68 43.90
C GLU A 20 -7.77 1.56 44.24
N ASP A 21 -7.31 2.56 44.99
CA ASP A 21 -5.96 2.79 45.46
C ASP A 21 -5.56 1.66 46.43
N ASP A 22 -5.33 0.46 45.89
CA ASP A 22 -4.87 -0.69 46.63
C ASP A 22 -3.51 -1.11 46.06
N ASN A 23 -2.50 -0.91 46.91
CA ASN A 23 -1.15 -1.44 46.85
C ASN A 23 -1.14 -2.90 46.34
N TYR A 24 -1.08 -3.08 45.02
CA TYR A 24 -1.15 -4.37 44.35
C TYR A 24 0.19 -5.09 44.50
N ASP A 25 0.37 -5.85 45.57
CA ASP A 25 1.43 -6.85 45.65
C ASP A 25 0.94 -8.14 44.95
N PRO A 26 1.43 -8.45 43.73
CA PRO A 26 1.01 -9.65 43.02
C PRO A 26 1.48 -10.89 43.81
N SER A 27 0.53 -11.58 44.44
CA SER A 27 0.80 -12.82 45.18
C SER A 27 1.78 -13.74 44.41
N GLN A 28 2.76 -14.31 45.10
CA GLN A 28 3.85 -15.09 44.49
C GLN A 28 3.37 -16.21 43.53
N GLY A 29 2.16 -16.74 43.73
CA GLY A 29 1.55 -17.73 42.85
C GLY A 29 1.27 -17.21 41.42
N LYS A 30 0.84 -15.95 41.27
CA LYS A 30 0.61 -15.34 39.94
C LYS A 30 1.94 -15.07 39.22
N ILE A 31 2.94 -14.59 39.96
CA ILE A 31 4.30 -14.35 39.41
C ILE A 31 4.90 -15.67 38.91
N LYS A 32 4.75 -16.76 39.68
CA LYS A 32 5.26 -18.07 39.31
C LYS A 32 4.59 -18.64 38.05
N MET A 33 3.27 -18.51 37.93
CA MET A 33 2.53 -18.96 36.74
C MET A 33 2.97 -18.22 35.47
N PHE A 34 3.15 -16.90 35.55
CA PHE A 34 3.64 -16.11 34.41
C PHE A 34 5.08 -16.49 34.04
N HIS A 35 5.94 -16.69 35.03
CA HIS A 35 7.32 -17.11 34.80
C HIS A 35 7.42 -18.49 34.13
N GLU A 36 6.65 -19.48 34.60
CA GLU A 36 6.62 -20.83 34.01
C GLU A 36 6.07 -20.83 32.57
N ARG A 37 5.13 -19.92 32.26
CA ARG A 37 4.46 -19.89 30.96
C ARG A 37 5.21 -19.11 29.88
N PHE A 38 5.88 -18.03 30.26
CA PHE A 38 6.52 -17.11 29.31
C PHE A 38 8.05 -17.05 29.45
N GLY A 39 8.63 -17.66 30.48
CA GLY A 39 10.07 -17.81 30.64
C GLY A 39 10.82 -16.56 31.12
N TYR A 40 10.11 -15.48 31.45
CA TYR A 40 10.69 -14.24 31.99
C TYR A 40 9.97 -13.81 33.28
N THR A 41 10.68 -13.13 34.18
CA THR A 41 10.10 -12.60 35.43
C THR A 41 9.34 -11.29 35.18
N TYR A 42 8.55 -10.85 36.16
CA TYR A 42 7.84 -9.57 36.10
C TYR A 42 8.80 -8.38 35.90
N ASP A 43 9.91 -8.37 36.65
CA ASP A 43 10.92 -7.31 36.53
C ASP A 43 11.59 -7.29 35.15
N GLN A 44 11.85 -8.45 34.56
CA GLN A 44 12.37 -8.56 33.20
C GLN A 44 11.36 -8.07 32.16
N ALA A 45 10.07 -8.36 32.36
CA ALA A 45 9.01 -7.84 31.49
C ALA A 45 8.92 -6.31 31.57
N ALA A 46 8.97 -5.76 32.79
CA ALA A 46 8.97 -4.31 33.01
C ALA A 46 10.18 -3.63 32.36
N GLU A 47 11.36 -4.24 32.45
CA GLU A 47 12.59 -3.76 31.81
C GLU A 47 12.48 -3.78 30.27
N LEU A 48 11.96 -4.87 29.69
CA LEU A 48 11.72 -4.98 28.24
C LEU A 48 10.72 -3.94 27.73
N VAL A 49 9.65 -3.67 28.49
CA VAL A 49 8.66 -2.63 28.17
C VAL A 49 9.28 -1.23 28.27
N GLY A 50 10.08 -0.97 29.30
CA GLY A 50 10.79 0.30 29.48
C GLY A 50 11.80 0.58 28.37
N ILE A 51 12.57 -0.43 27.96
CA ILE A 51 13.48 -0.34 26.80
C ILE A 51 12.70 -0.01 25.53
N THR A 52 11.56 -0.67 25.30
CA THR A 52 10.71 -0.43 24.13
C THR A 52 10.12 0.98 24.11
N GLN A 53 9.70 1.51 25.28
CA GLN A 53 9.22 2.88 25.40
C GLN A 53 10.32 3.91 25.16
N ASN A 54 11.52 3.68 25.68
CA ASN A 54 12.67 4.55 25.42
C ASN A 54 13.10 4.55 23.94
N ILE A 55 13.01 3.40 23.25
CA ILE A 55 13.23 3.33 21.80
C ILE A 55 12.16 4.13 21.04
N LYS A 56 10.88 4.03 21.45
CA LYS A 56 9.79 4.83 20.85
C LYS A 56 9.97 6.34 21.10
N ASN A 57 10.44 6.74 22.27
CA ASN A 57 10.68 8.14 22.62
C ASN A 57 11.93 8.73 21.91
N ALA A 58 12.99 7.93 21.75
CA ALA A 58 14.15 8.28 20.92
C ALA A 58 13.76 8.41 19.44
N ALA A 59 12.89 7.54 18.93
CA ALA A 59 12.33 7.65 17.59
C ALA A 59 11.42 8.89 17.44
N ALA A 60 10.64 9.23 18.47
CA ALA A 60 9.76 10.41 18.48
C ALA A 60 10.52 11.76 18.50
N THR A 61 11.80 11.77 18.88
CA THR A 61 12.65 12.97 18.86
C THR A 61 13.16 13.31 17.46
N THR A 62 13.02 12.39 16.50
CA THR A 62 13.26 12.66 15.07
C THR A 62 11.92 12.71 14.36
N GLN A 63 11.18 13.82 14.49
CA GLN A 63 9.98 14.06 13.70
C GLN A 63 10.34 14.27 12.22
N GLN A 64 10.77 13.20 11.55
CA GLN A 64 10.62 13.08 10.11
C GLN A 64 9.11 13.01 9.86
N ALA A 65 8.58 13.89 9.01
CA ALA A 65 7.19 13.85 8.61
C ALA A 65 6.82 12.41 8.23
N ILE A 66 5.88 11.79 8.95
CA ILE A 66 5.40 10.45 8.64
C ILE A 66 4.66 10.56 7.32
N ILE A 67 5.39 10.34 6.23
CA ILE A 67 4.80 10.28 4.90
C ILE A 67 3.95 9.05 4.76
N SER A 68 2.85 9.17 4.03
CA SER A 68 2.03 8.00 3.74
C SER A 68 2.85 6.99 2.93
N PRO A 69 2.57 5.68 3.04
CA PRO A 69 3.22 4.68 2.21
C PRO A 69 3.13 5.00 0.71
N ALA A 70 2.02 5.57 0.24
CA ALA A 70 1.86 6.03 -1.14
C ALA A 70 2.83 7.17 -1.50
N GLN A 71 2.98 8.16 -0.63
CA GLN A 71 3.94 9.26 -0.83
C GLN A 71 5.39 8.74 -0.83
N ALA A 72 5.72 7.84 0.11
CA ALA A 72 7.05 7.23 0.20
C ALA A 72 7.46 6.51 -1.09
N ARG A 73 6.50 5.89 -1.77
CA ARG A 73 6.71 5.05 -2.96
C ARG A 73 6.55 5.80 -4.29
N THR A 74 6.11 7.06 -4.26
CA THR A 74 5.95 7.86 -5.48
C THR A 74 7.29 8.01 -6.17
N ILE A 75 7.36 7.60 -7.45
CA ILE A 75 8.55 7.82 -8.26
C ILE A 75 8.50 9.23 -8.82
N TYR A 76 9.61 9.95 -8.70
CA TYR A 76 9.81 11.29 -9.22
C TYR A 76 10.95 11.29 -10.23
N ALA A 77 10.74 11.96 -11.35
CA ALA A 77 11.81 12.43 -12.21
C ALA A 77 12.38 13.71 -11.60
N LEU A 78 13.58 13.60 -11.01
CA LEU A 78 14.34 14.69 -10.43
C LEU A 78 15.24 15.31 -11.49
N LYS A 79 15.08 16.60 -11.77
CA LYS A 79 16.02 17.32 -12.64
C LYS A 79 17.38 17.46 -11.96
N LEU A 80 18.44 17.04 -12.63
CA LEU A 80 19.82 17.20 -12.20
C LEU A 80 20.27 18.64 -12.49
N ASP A 81 20.38 19.43 -11.43
CA ASP A 81 20.77 20.84 -11.51
C ASP A 81 21.43 21.30 -10.21
N GLY A 82 22.17 22.40 -10.25
CA GLY A 82 22.77 23.04 -9.08
C GLY A 82 23.55 22.09 -8.15
N PRO A 83 23.25 22.04 -6.84
CA PRO A 83 23.94 21.18 -5.87
C PRO A 83 23.76 19.67 -6.11
N ILE A 84 22.79 19.26 -6.93
CA ILE A 84 22.49 17.86 -7.26
C ILE A 84 22.66 17.60 -8.76
N SER A 85 23.59 18.30 -9.40
CA SER A 85 23.84 18.26 -10.85
C SER A 85 24.31 16.90 -11.41
N THR A 86 24.65 15.93 -10.56
CA THR A 86 25.09 14.60 -11.01
C THR A 86 24.42 13.49 -10.21
N PRO A 87 24.25 12.29 -10.80
CA PRO A 87 23.65 11.15 -10.10
C PRO A 87 24.39 10.75 -8.82
N GLN A 88 25.71 10.94 -8.77
CA GLN A 88 26.51 10.67 -7.57
C GLN A 88 26.17 11.63 -6.43
N LYS A 89 25.88 12.91 -6.73
CA LYS A 89 25.43 13.86 -5.71
C LYS A 89 24.04 13.52 -5.21
N VAL A 90 23.15 13.06 -6.09
CA VAL A 90 21.83 12.54 -5.72
C VAL A 90 21.98 11.32 -4.81
N GLN A 91 22.90 10.40 -5.12
CA GLN A 91 23.17 9.24 -4.29
C GLN A 91 23.57 9.64 -2.86
N ILE A 92 24.49 10.60 -2.73
CA ILE A 92 24.95 11.09 -1.42
C ILE A 92 23.80 11.80 -0.69
N ALA A 93 23.07 12.69 -1.38
CA ALA A 93 21.98 13.46 -0.78
C ALA A 93 20.80 12.58 -0.31
N ALA A 94 20.50 11.51 -1.06
CA ALA A 94 19.43 10.57 -0.74
C ALA A 94 19.89 9.36 0.10
N ASN A 95 21.19 9.23 0.38
CA ASN A 95 21.80 8.04 0.99
C ASN A 95 21.43 6.73 0.26
N LEU A 96 21.51 6.74 -1.07
CA LEU A 96 21.17 5.59 -1.90
C LEU A 96 22.31 4.55 -1.95
N PRO A 97 22.00 3.25 -1.92
CA PRO A 97 23.02 2.20 -1.99
C PRO A 97 23.72 2.15 -3.36
N VAL A 98 23.03 2.59 -4.42
CA VAL A 98 23.50 2.56 -5.80
C VAL A 98 23.28 3.93 -6.45
N VAL A 99 24.15 4.30 -7.38
CA VAL A 99 24.01 5.53 -8.17
C VAL A 99 22.74 5.42 -9.02
N PRO A 100 21.79 6.36 -8.94
CA PRO A 100 20.57 6.33 -9.73
C PRO A 100 20.86 6.50 -11.22
N GLU A 101 20.08 5.83 -12.07
CA GLU A 101 20.18 6.00 -13.52
C GLU A 101 19.81 7.43 -13.93
N SER A 102 20.55 7.97 -14.90
CA SER A 102 20.29 9.28 -15.48
C SER A 102 19.76 9.17 -16.91
N TYR A 103 18.71 9.94 -17.19
CA TYR A 103 18.08 10.06 -18.49
C TYR A 103 18.32 11.47 -19.03
N HIS A 104 18.73 11.57 -20.29
CA HIS A 104 18.93 12.86 -20.96
C HIS A 104 17.71 13.17 -21.83
N GLY A 105 17.12 14.34 -21.65
CA GLY A 105 16.07 14.87 -22.50
C GLY A 105 16.59 16.11 -23.24
N SER A 106 16.38 16.16 -24.54
CA SER A 106 16.63 17.34 -25.35
C SER A 106 15.28 17.90 -25.83
N SER A 107 15.06 19.19 -25.64
CA SER A 107 13.84 19.89 -26.08
C SER A 107 14.20 21.26 -26.66
N GLU A 108 13.25 21.97 -27.25
CA GLU A 108 13.47 23.34 -27.73
C GLU A 108 13.99 24.30 -26.64
N GLY A 109 13.73 23.99 -25.37
CA GLY A 109 14.23 24.74 -24.21
C GLY A 109 15.65 24.37 -23.73
N GLY A 110 16.34 23.47 -24.45
CA GLY A 110 17.69 23.00 -24.12
C GLY A 110 17.74 21.57 -23.57
N ASP A 111 18.97 21.13 -23.29
CA ASP A 111 19.27 19.80 -22.75
C ASP A 111 19.11 19.78 -21.23
N ALA A 112 18.41 18.77 -20.72
CA ALA A 112 18.24 18.53 -19.30
C ALA A 112 18.49 17.05 -18.97
N ALA A 113 19.08 16.80 -17.80
CA ALA A 113 19.29 15.45 -17.29
C ALA A 113 18.37 15.21 -16.08
N PHE A 114 17.84 14.00 -15.98
CA PHE A 114 16.90 13.60 -14.93
C PHE A 114 17.33 12.27 -14.30
N CYS A 115 17.04 12.09 -13.01
CA CYS A 115 17.17 10.81 -12.32
C CYS A 115 15.83 10.39 -11.72
N LYS A 116 15.57 9.07 -11.68
CA LYS A 116 14.42 8.52 -10.97
C LYS A 116 14.75 8.36 -9.49
N VAL A 117 13.88 8.89 -8.62
CA VAL A 117 14.00 8.78 -7.16
C VAL A 117 12.64 8.48 -6.55
N ASP A 118 12.59 7.73 -5.46
CA ASP A 118 11.35 7.49 -4.72
C ASP A 118 11.03 8.66 -3.77
N GLY A 119 9.86 8.65 -3.14
CA GLY A 119 9.44 9.71 -2.24
C GLY A 119 10.25 9.81 -0.96
N ARG A 120 10.82 8.69 -0.49
CA ARG A 120 11.79 8.69 0.62
C ARG A 120 13.05 9.45 0.24
N SER A 121 13.61 9.15 -0.93
CA SER A 121 14.78 9.82 -1.48
C SER A 121 14.50 11.30 -1.71
N LYS A 122 13.32 11.67 -2.22
CA LYS A 122 12.92 13.07 -2.37
C LYS A 122 13.06 13.85 -1.06
N ILE A 123 12.52 13.32 0.04
CA ILE A 123 12.58 13.99 1.35
C ILE A 123 14.00 14.03 1.89
N ALA A 124 14.77 12.96 1.71
CA ALA A 124 16.18 12.93 2.10
C ALA A 124 16.97 14.02 1.36
N ILE A 125 16.73 14.20 0.06
CA ILE A 125 17.35 15.25 -0.77
C ILE A 125 16.91 16.65 -0.32
N GLU A 126 15.62 16.86 -0.08
CA GLU A 126 15.11 18.15 0.39
C GLU A 126 15.69 18.52 1.77
N ASN A 127 15.79 17.56 2.68
CA ASN A 127 16.43 17.73 3.98
C ASN A 127 17.93 18.02 3.83
N TRP A 128 18.63 17.27 2.98
CA TRP A 128 20.05 17.49 2.70
C TRP A 128 20.30 18.88 2.13
N LEU A 129 19.49 19.34 1.16
CA LEU A 129 19.57 20.69 0.61
C LEU A 129 19.29 21.77 1.66
N SER A 130 18.36 21.53 2.58
CA SER A 130 18.05 22.47 3.67
C SER A 130 19.21 22.66 4.66
N THR A 131 20.11 21.67 4.77
CA THR A 131 21.33 21.80 5.60
C THR A 131 22.44 22.61 4.94
N GLN A 132 22.36 22.85 3.62
CA GLN A 132 23.33 23.64 2.88
C GLN A 132 23.08 25.13 3.12
N LYS A 133 23.99 25.81 3.81
CA LYS A 133 23.82 27.20 4.29
C LYS A 133 23.69 28.29 3.20
N GLU A 134 23.84 27.96 1.91
CA GLU A 134 24.01 28.96 0.85
C GLU A 134 23.17 28.75 -0.42
N THR A 135 22.18 27.85 -0.42
CA THR A 135 21.48 27.54 -1.68
C THR A 135 20.01 27.94 -1.62
N THR A 136 19.62 29.02 -2.33
CA THR A 136 18.21 29.31 -2.72
C THR A 136 17.69 28.31 -3.77
N PHE A 137 18.47 27.26 -4.05
CA PHE A 137 18.16 26.25 -5.03
C PHE A 137 16.92 25.45 -4.62
N ARG A 138 15.93 25.39 -5.51
CA ARG A 138 14.77 24.53 -5.36
C ARG A 138 14.84 23.39 -6.37
N PRO A 139 14.96 22.14 -5.91
CA PRO A 139 14.96 20.99 -6.80
C PRO A 139 13.61 20.84 -7.49
N LEU A 140 13.62 20.41 -8.76
CA LEU A 140 12.41 20.10 -9.52
C LEU A 140 12.15 18.59 -9.49
N PHE A 141 11.04 18.20 -8.87
CA PHE A 141 10.53 16.83 -8.85
C PHE A 141 9.25 16.75 -9.68
N VAL A 142 9.25 15.95 -10.73
CA VAL A 142 8.05 15.67 -11.53
C VAL A 142 7.56 14.26 -11.17
N PRO A 143 6.37 14.10 -10.54
CA PRO A 143 5.86 12.77 -10.19
C PRO A 143 5.57 11.96 -11.46
N GLU A 144 6.08 10.74 -11.51
CA GLU A 144 5.71 9.74 -12.50
C GLU A 144 4.38 9.11 -12.04
N GLY A 145 3.28 9.78 -12.37
CA GLY A 145 1.94 9.41 -11.92
C GLY A 145 1.45 8.13 -12.61
N ARG A 146 1.63 6.98 -11.95
CA ARG A 146 0.97 5.72 -12.32
C ARG A 146 0.44 5.00 -11.09
N ALA A 147 -0.62 4.22 -11.28
CA ALA A 147 -1.21 3.42 -10.20
C ALA A 147 -0.20 2.40 -9.68
N TYR A 148 -0.13 2.24 -8.36
CA TYR A 148 0.81 1.32 -7.72
C TYR A 148 0.38 -0.13 -7.93
N LYS A 149 1.34 -1.06 -8.02
CA LYS A 149 1.07 -2.50 -8.10
C LYS A 149 2.12 -3.23 -7.28
N GLU A 150 1.79 -3.57 -6.04
CA GLU A 150 2.67 -4.27 -5.09
C GLU A 150 1.99 -5.55 -4.60
N LEU A 151 1.69 -6.44 -5.53
CA LEU A 151 1.09 -7.72 -5.21
C LEU A 151 2.14 -8.63 -4.58
N CYS A 152 1.95 -9.00 -3.31
CA CYS A 152 2.86 -9.90 -2.62
C CYS A 152 2.71 -11.32 -3.20
N PRO A 153 3.81 -12.00 -3.59
CA PRO A 153 3.72 -13.39 -4.07
C PRO A 153 3.38 -14.36 -2.94
N ASP A 154 3.79 -14.05 -1.72
CA ASP A 154 3.69 -14.93 -0.55
C ASP A 154 2.49 -14.59 0.36
N SER A 155 1.62 -13.66 -0.06
CA SER A 155 0.47 -13.21 0.71
C SER A 155 -0.67 -12.74 -0.19
N LEU A 156 -1.88 -12.78 0.36
CA LEU A 156 -3.08 -12.19 -0.27
C LEU A 156 -3.02 -10.65 -0.33
N TYR A 157 -2.03 -9.99 0.26
CA TYR A 157 -1.97 -8.53 0.24
C TYR A 157 -1.51 -7.97 -1.13
N PRO A 158 -2.11 -6.89 -1.65
CA PRO A 158 -3.43 -6.35 -1.30
C PRO A 158 -4.55 -7.10 -2.05
N THR A 159 -5.64 -7.43 -1.35
CA THR A 159 -6.88 -7.99 -1.94
C THR A 159 -8.07 -7.18 -1.48
N LEU A 160 -8.90 -6.72 -2.42
CA LEU A 160 -10.11 -5.98 -2.15
C LEU A 160 -11.09 -6.82 -1.30
N GLY A 161 -11.64 -6.22 -0.25
CA GLY A 161 -12.58 -6.87 0.65
C GLY A 161 -11.96 -7.85 1.65
N LYS A 162 -10.63 -8.03 1.67
CA LYS A 162 -9.93 -8.87 2.65
C LYS A 162 -8.92 -8.07 3.44
N ASP A 163 -9.08 -8.05 4.76
CA ASP A 163 -8.06 -7.50 5.65
C ASP A 163 -6.97 -8.56 5.92
N THR A 164 -5.94 -8.55 5.09
CA THR A 164 -4.80 -9.48 5.19
C THR A 164 -3.94 -9.27 6.44
N THR A 165 -4.19 -8.22 7.24
CA THR A 165 -3.53 -8.05 8.54
C THR A 165 -4.10 -8.98 9.60
N LEU A 166 -5.34 -9.45 9.42
CA LEU A 166 -6.01 -10.33 10.37
C LEU A 166 -5.42 -11.76 10.35
N PRO A 167 -5.27 -12.42 11.51
CA PRO A 167 -4.61 -13.72 11.61
C PRO A 167 -5.19 -14.80 10.69
N GLN A 168 -6.50 -14.82 10.45
CA GLN A 168 -7.17 -15.81 9.60
C GLN A 168 -6.85 -15.65 8.11
N HIS A 169 -6.38 -14.48 7.68
CA HIS A 169 -5.98 -14.20 6.29
C HIS A 169 -4.46 -14.22 6.12
N ARG A 170 -3.72 -14.50 7.20
CA ARG A 170 -2.27 -14.67 7.14
C ARG A 170 -1.94 -15.97 6.42
N PRO A 171 -0.92 -15.99 5.55
CA PRO A 171 -0.36 -17.22 5.02
C PRO A 171 -0.11 -18.21 6.17
N GLN A 172 -0.75 -19.38 6.13
CA GLN A 172 -0.36 -20.45 7.02
C GLN A 172 1.06 -20.87 6.65
N SER A 173 1.87 -21.17 7.66
CA SER A 173 3.28 -21.53 7.51
C SER A 173 3.45 -22.55 6.39
N LEU A 174 4.33 -22.29 5.42
CA LEU A 174 4.67 -23.21 4.31
C LEU A 174 4.96 -24.64 4.77
N HIS A 175 5.43 -24.80 6.01
CA HIS A 175 5.76 -26.07 6.64
C HIS A 175 4.55 -26.92 7.10
N LEU A 176 3.35 -26.32 7.14
CA LEU A 176 2.08 -26.98 7.49
C LEU A 176 1.22 -27.32 6.26
N LEU A 177 1.64 -26.90 5.08
CA LEU A 177 0.91 -27.10 3.83
C LEU A 177 1.71 -28.07 2.95
N GLU A 178 1.07 -29.16 2.52
CA GLU A 178 1.68 -30.15 1.60
C GLU A 178 1.98 -29.52 0.22
N GLN A 179 1.37 -28.39 -0.10
CA GLN A 179 1.55 -27.63 -1.32
C GLN A 179 1.65 -26.13 -0.99
N ALA A 180 2.55 -25.42 -1.66
CA ALA A 180 2.64 -23.97 -1.51
C ALA A 180 1.30 -23.34 -1.92
N PRO A 181 0.67 -22.53 -1.07
CA PRO A 181 -0.56 -21.85 -1.42
C PRO A 181 -0.30 -20.92 -2.61
N SER A 182 -1.01 -21.13 -3.71
CA SER A 182 -1.01 -20.19 -4.83
C SER A 182 -1.83 -18.97 -4.42
N PHE A 183 -1.18 -17.90 -3.94
CA PHE A 183 -1.83 -16.64 -3.55
C PHE A 183 -2.25 -15.80 -4.77
N GLY A 184 -2.80 -16.46 -5.79
CA GLY A 184 -3.10 -15.92 -7.09
C GLY A 184 -1.85 -15.74 -7.97
N ARG A 185 -2.06 -15.08 -9.10
CA ARG A 185 -1.04 -14.89 -10.13
C ARG A 185 0.04 -13.91 -9.66
N THR A 186 1.28 -14.14 -10.10
CA THR A 186 2.37 -13.19 -9.89
C THR A 186 2.08 -11.91 -10.68
N SER A 187 2.60 -10.77 -10.22
CA SER A 187 2.36 -9.44 -10.81
C SER A 187 2.69 -9.33 -12.30
N THR A 188 3.42 -10.28 -12.87
CA THR A 188 3.93 -10.26 -14.25
C THR A 188 3.36 -11.35 -15.16
N GLN A 189 2.31 -12.08 -14.72
CA GLN A 189 1.70 -13.13 -15.55
C GLN A 189 0.53 -12.61 -16.38
N PHE A 190 0.75 -12.51 -17.68
CA PHE A 190 -0.30 -12.20 -18.66
C PHE A 190 -0.74 -13.47 -19.41
N PRO A 191 -2.00 -13.56 -19.87
CA PRO A 191 -3.04 -12.52 -19.83
C PRO A 191 -3.79 -12.48 -18.49
N ALA A 192 -4.07 -11.32 -17.89
CA ALA A 192 -4.71 -11.18 -16.56
C ALA A 192 -6.05 -10.44 -16.62
N TRP A 193 -7.00 -10.81 -15.75
CA TRP A 193 -8.32 -10.16 -15.69
C TRP A 193 -8.26 -8.88 -14.85
N TYR A 194 -8.84 -7.80 -15.37
CA TYR A 194 -8.99 -6.53 -14.65
C TYR A 194 -10.45 -6.14 -14.60
N PHE A 195 -10.88 -5.59 -13.46
CA PHE A 195 -12.22 -5.08 -13.27
C PHE A 195 -12.26 -3.54 -13.40
N PHE A 196 -13.18 -3.05 -14.22
CA PHE A 196 -13.41 -1.64 -14.47
C PHE A 196 -14.81 -1.24 -14.00
N TYR A 197 -14.89 -0.14 -13.27
CA TYR A 197 -16.13 0.34 -12.62
C TYR A 197 -16.46 1.80 -13.00
N GLY A 198 -15.78 2.35 -14.00
CA GLY A 198 -15.87 3.76 -14.39
C GLY A 198 -15.64 3.95 -15.88
N THR A 199 -14.87 4.98 -16.24
CA THR A 199 -14.63 5.38 -17.64
C THR A 199 -13.91 4.33 -18.48
N LEU A 200 -13.14 3.42 -17.85
CA LEU A 200 -12.50 2.30 -18.53
C LEU A 200 -13.48 1.20 -18.97
N ALA A 201 -14.73 1.22 -18.48
CA ALA A 201 -15.78 0.34 -18.97
C ALA A 201 -16.38 0.79 -20.32
N ASP A 202 -15.83 1.84 -20.94
CA ASP A 202 -16.21 2.33 -22.26
C ASP A 202 -15.22 1.83 -23.33
N VAL A 203 -15.72 1.07 -24.32
CA VAL A 203 -14.92 0.39 -25.36
C VAL A 203 -14.06 1.37 -26.19
N PRO A 204 -14.58 2.49 -26.71
CA PRO A 204 -13.78 3.46 -27.48
C PRO A 204 -12.68 4.09 -26.63
N LYS A 205 -12.97 4.40 -25.36
CA LYS A 205 -11.98 4.97 -24.43
C LYS A 205 -10.85 3.99 -24.15
N LEU A 206 -11.20 2.74 -23.85
CA LEU A 206 -10.24 1.67 -23.59
C LEU A 206 -9.36 1.39 -24.81
N ARG A 207 -9.97 1.29 -26.00
CA ARG A 207 -9.24 1.11 -27.27
C ARG A 207 -8.24 2.24 -27.51
N SER A 208 -8.69 3.49 -27.37
CA SER A 208 -7.82 4.67 -27.52
C SER A 208 -6.69 4.68 -26.50
N LEU A 209 -6.94 4.28 -25.26
CA LEU A 209 -5.93 4.25 -24.21
C LEU A 209 -4.86 3.17 -24.46
N LEU A 210 -5.30 1.99 -24.90
CA LEU A 210 -4.43 0.86 -25.19
C LEU A 210 -3.75 0.97 -26.57
N SER A 211 -4.07 2.00 -27.35
CA SER A 211 -3.56 2.20 -28.71
C SER A 211 -3.78 0.99 -29.64
N LEU A 212 -4.93 0.32 -29.47
CA LEU A 212 -5.28 -0.86 -30.27
C LEU A 212 -5.57 -0.47 -31.72
N SER A 213 -5.27 -1.40 -32.64
CA SER A 213 -5.51 -1.21 -34.08
C SER A 213 -7.00 -1.17 -34.43
N GLU A 214 -7.33 -0.74 -35.65
CA GLU A 214 -8.73 -0.60 -36.05
C GLU A 214 -9.51 -1.93 -36.00
N ASP A 215 -8.80 -3.03 -36.23
CA ASP A 215 -9.31 -4.40 -36.27
C ASP A 215 -9.41 -5.05 -34.88
N GLU A 216 -8.80 -4.46 -33.85
CA GLU A 216 -8.79 -4.98 -32.48
C GLU A 216 -9.81 -4.23 -31.62
N MET A 217 -10.96 -4.87 -31.36
CA MET A 217 -11.96 -4.35 -30.41
C MET A 217 -11.80 -5.03 -29.04
N PRO A 218 -11.61 -4.26 -27.95
CA PRO A 218 -11.52 -4.85 -26.63
C PRO A 218 -12.86 -5.43 -26.20
N VAL A 219 -12.87 -6.69 -25.80
CA VAL A 219 -14.07 -7.39 -25.34
C VAL A 219 -14.25 -7.15 -23.84
N LEU A 220 -15.27 -6.38 -23.49
CA LEU A 220 -15.69 -6.16 -22.11
C LEU A 220 -16.79 -7.15 -21.72
N HIS A 221 -16.56 -7.87 -20.63
CA HIS A 221 -17.53 -8.80 -20.07
C HIS A 221 -18.24 -8.13 -18.89
N GLU A 222 -19.57 -8.13 -18.87
CA GLU A 222 -20.29 -7.66 -17.68
C GLU A 222 -19.92 -8.54 -16.48
N ALA A 223 -19.50 -7.87 -15.40
CA ALA A 223 -18.95 -8.51 -14.23
C ALA A 223 -19.29 -7.73 -12.96
N SER A 224 -19.00 -8.34 -11.81
CA SER A 224 -19.16 -7.71 -10.52
C SER A 224 -18.07 -8.15 -9.54
N VAL A 225 -17.80 -7.34 -8.53
CA VAL A 225 -16.81 -7.64 -7.49
C VAL A 225 -17.46 -7.59 -6.12
N MET A 226 -17.19 -8.61 -5.31
CA MET A 226 -17.70 -8.76 -3.94
C MET A 226 -16.74 -8.12 -2.92
N GLY A 227 -17.25 -7.77 -1.73
CA GLY A 227 -16.43 -7.18 -0.67
C GLY A 227 -16.00 -5.74 -0.95
N ALA A 228 -16.67 -5.06 -1.87
CA ALA A 228 -16.30 -3.74 -2.36
C ALA A 228 -17.45 -2.75 -2.20
N THR A 229 -17.13 -1.49 -1.88
CA THR A 229 -18.07 -0.37 -1.89
C THR A 229 -17.52 0.75 -2.75
N MET A 230 -18.38 1.41 -3.53
CA MET A 230 -17.99 2.59 -4.29
C MET A 230 -18.08 3.85 -3.41
N LYS A 231 -17.02 4.64 -3.38
CA LYS A 231 -16.98 5.98 -2.78
C LYS A 231 -16.56 7.01 -3.81
N SER A 232 -17.07 8.23 -3.67
CA SER A 232 -16.67 9.36 -4.52
C SER A 232 -15.75 10.32 -3.78
N TRP A 233 -14.76 10.89 -4.46
CA TRP A 233 -13.85 11.91 -3.93
C TRP A 233 -13.68 13.08 -4.92
N GLY A 234 -12.98 14.13 -4.49
CA GLY A 234 -12.75 15.33 -5.33
C GLY A 234 -14.04 16.07 -5.69
N LEU A 235 -14.90 16.31 -4.68
CA LEU A 235 -16.24 16.91 -4.85
C LEU A 235 -17.17 16.09 -5.77
N GLY A 236 -17.06 14.76 -5.70
CA GLY A 236 -17.94 13.84 -6.46
C GLY A 236 -17.51 13.59 -7.90
N LYS A 237 -16.33 14.07 -8.31
CA LYS A 237 -15.83 13.92 -9.70
C LYS A 237 -15.23 12.55 -9.97
N TYR A 238 -14.72 11.88 -8.94
CA TYR A 238 -13.93 10.67 -9.09
C TYR A 238 -14.49 9.55 -8.21
N ASN A 239 -14.69 8.38 -8.79
CA ASN A 239 -15.14 7.20 -8.08
C ASN A 239 -13.96 6.29 -7.73
N ALA A 240 -13.99 5.71 -6.54
CA ALA A 240 -13.00 4.78 -6.05
C ALA A 240 -13.70 3.55 -5.47
N LEU A 241 -13.17 2.37 -5.78
CA LEU A 241 -13.50 1.16 -5.04
C LEU A 241 -12.71 1.11 -3.74
N VAL A 242 -13.40 0.86 -2.64
CA VAL A 242 -12.79 0.65 -1.33
C VAL A 242 -13.32 -0.64 -0.71
N ASN A 243 -12.63 -1.13 0.30
CA ASN A 243 -13.09 -2.28 1.09
C ASN A 243 -14.50 -2.03 1.63
N GLY A 244 -15.40 -2.97 1.32
CA GLY A 244 -16.77 -3.01 1.79
C GLY A 244 -17.04 -4.28 2.60
N PRO A 245 -18.26 -4.41 3.14
CA PRO A 245 -18.73 -5.66 3.71
C PRO A 245 -18.68 -6.80 2.69
N GLU A 246 -18.47 -8.05 3.12
CA GLU A 246 -18.43 -9.21 2.20
C GLU A 246 -19.72 -9.37 1.36
N SER A 247 -20.85 -8.88 1.88
CA SER A 247 -22.14 -8.87 1.18
C SER A 247 -22.30 -7.77 0.13
N SER A 248 -21.42 -6.76 0.12
CA SER A 248 -21.51 -5.67 -0.85
C SER A 248 -20.92 -6.08 -2.19
N CYS A 249 -21.60 -5.68 -3.25
CA CYS A 249 -21.27 -6.04 -4.62
C CYS A 249 -21.25 -4.77 -5.47
N VAL A 250 -20.22 -4.60 -6.29
CA VAL A 250 -20.13 -3.50 -7.26
C VAL A 250 -20.13 -4.07 -8.66
N LYS A 251 -21.05 -3.57 -9.51
CA LYS A 251 -21.14 -3.93 -10.92
C LYS A 251 -20.16 -3.12 -11.77
N GLY A 252 -19.70 -3.73 -12.86
CA GLY A 252 -18.79 -3.12 -13.81
C GLY A 252 -18.52 -4.05 -14.97
N SER A 253 -17.33 -3.94 -15.54
CA SER A 253 -16.89 -4.72 -16.68
C SER A 253 -15.54 -5.35 -16.41
N ALA A 254 -15.34 -6.59 -16.82
CA ALA A 254 -14.06 -7.27 -16.78
C ALA A 254 -13.41 -7.27 -18.16
N TYR A 255 -12.11 -7.04 -18.19
CA TYR A 255 -11.30 -7.03 -19.40
C TYR A 255 -10.08 -7.93 -19.22
N LEU A 256 -9.75 -8.72 -20.24
CA LEU A 256 -8.56 -9.56 -20.24
C LEU A 256 -7.37 -8.76 -20.80
N VAL A 257 -6.50 -8.30 -19.93
CA VAL A 257 -5.27 -7.59 -20.29
C VAL A 257 -4.23 -8.60 -20.74
N VAL A 258 -3.78 -8.48 -22.00
CA VAL A 258 -2.91 -9.48 -22.64
C VAL A 258 -1.41 -9.20 -22.53
N SER A 259 -1.00 -7.98 -22.17
CA SER A 259 0.42 -7.61 -22.10
C SER A 259 0.72 -6.59 -21.00
N GLU A 260 2.00 -6.48 -20.64
CA GLU A 260 2.50 -5.52 -19.66
C GLU A 260 2.32 -4.08 -20.14
N GLU A 261 2.48 -3.81 -21.42
CA GLU A 261 2.31 -2.48 -22.01
C GLU A 261 0.87 -1.98 -21.87
N HIS A 262 -0.11 -2.89 -22.06
CA HIS A 262 -1.52 -2.58 -21.85
C HIS A 262 -1.82 -2.27 -20.39
N GLU A 263 -1.28 -3.06 -19.47
CA GLU A 263 -1.38 -2.76 -18.05
C GLU A 263 -0.76 -1.40 -17.71
N ASP A 264 0.46 -1.13 -18.20
CA ASP A 264 1.16 0.11 -17.89
C ASP A 264 0.42 1.34 -18.42
N ALA A 265 -0.26 1.23 -19.57
CA ALA A 265 -1.16 2.26 -20.07
C ALA A 265 -2.35 2.50 -19.13
N LEU A 266 -2.99 1.43 -18.63
CA LEU A 266 -4.07 1.51 -17.66
C LEU A 266 -3.62 2.17 -16.35
N ARG A 267 -2.46 1.75 -15.83
CA ARG A 267 -1.90 2.32 -14.60
C ARG A 267 -1.54 3.79 -14.75
N LYS A 268 -1.01 4.20 -15.90
CA LYS A 268 -0.75 5.62 -16.20
C LYS A 268 -2.05 6.44 -16.25
N TYR A 269 -3.13 5.89 -16.81
CA TYR A 269 -4.42 6.56 -16.86
C TYR A 269 -5.02 6.80 -15.46
N GLU A 270 -4.97 5.79 -14.60
CA GLU A 270 -5.48 5.88 -13.24
C GLU A 270 -4.61 6.78 -12.35
N THR A 271 -3.33 6.93 -12.67
CA THR A 271 -2.35 7.75 -11.94
C THR A 271 -2.07 7.24 -10.52
N SER A 272 -1.25 7.97 -9.76
CA SER A 272 -0.96 7.66 -8.35
C SER A 272 -2.15 7.81 -7.39
N ALA A 273 -3.33 8.21 -7.91
CA ALA A 273 -4.56 8.32 -7.14
C ALA A 273 -5.18 6.95 -6.81
N TYR A 274 -4.83 5.90 -7.56
CA TYR A 274 -5.33 4.55 -7.36
C TYR A 274 -4.18 3.54 -7.24
N GLU A 275 -4.53 2.34 -6.80
CA GLU A 275 -3.63 1.19 -6.73
C GLU A 275 -4.30 -0.05 -7.35
N VAL A 276 -3.47 -0.94 -7.87
CA VAL A 276 -3.85 -2.25 -8.38
C VAL A 276 -3.87 -3.22 -7.20
N VAL A 277 -5.04 -3.79 -6.95
CA VAL A 277 -5.29 -4.77 -5.90
C VAL A 277 -5.92 -6.01 -6.50
N ARG A 278 -5.69 -7.16 -5.88
CA ARG A 278 -6.37 -8.40 -6.27
C ARG A 278 -7.84 -8.32 -5.94
N CYS A 279 -8.68 -8.99 -6.72
CA CYS A 279 -10.10 -9.12 -6.43
C CYS A 279 -10.69 -10.40 -7.00
N LEU A 280 -11.88 -10.76 -6.51
CA LEU A 280 -12.67 -11.83 -7.10
C LEU A 280 -13.71 -11.22 -8.03
N ILE A 281 -13.56 -11.51 -9.32
CA ILE A 281 -14.44 -10.99 -10.37
C ILE A 281 -15.47 -12.07 -10.69
N GLN A 282 -16.73 -11.76 -10.45
CA GLN A 282 -17.86 -12.61 -10.80
C GLN A 282 -18.43 -12.17 -12.15
N MET A 283 -18.21 -13.00 -13.16
CA MET A 283 -18.88 -12.93 -14.45
C MET A 283 -20.13 -13.83 -14.43
N HIS A 284 -20.97 -13.72 -15.46
CA HIS A 284 -22.25 -14.45 -15.56
C HIS A 284 -22.13 -15.96 -15.27
N ASP A 285 -21.10 -16.62 -15.82
CA ASP A 285 -20.95 -18.08 -15.73
C ASP A 285 -19.71 -18.55 -14.94
N ALA A 286 -18.89 -17.61 -14.44
CA ALA A 286 -17.61 -17.94 -13.81
C ALA A 286 -17.16 -16.89 -12.79
N VAL A 287 -16.46 -17.35 -11.76
CA VAL A 287 -15.67 -16.49 -10.87
C VAL A 287 -14.22 -16.62 -11.30
N VAL A 288 -13.59 -15.49 -11.62
CA VAL A 288 -12.19 -15.42 -12.04
C VAL A 288 -11.39 -14.55 -11.07
N GLU A 289 -10.10 -14.87 -10.92
CA GLU A 289 -9.17 -14.04 -10.17
C GLU A 289 -8.72 -12.86 -11.04
N GLY A 290 -8.82 -11.66 -10.46
CA GLY A 290 -8.28 -10.41 -11.02
C GLY A 290 -7.43 -9.64 -10.02
#